data_AF-A0A7Y6Y9C7-F1
#
_entry.id   AF-A0A7Y6Y9C7-F1
#
_cell.length_a   1.000
_cell.length_b   1.000
_cell.length_c   1.000
_cell.angle_alpha   90.00
_cell.angle_beta   90.00
_cell.angle_gamma   90.00
#
_symmetry.space_group_name_H-M   'P 1'
#
loop_
_entity.id
_entity.type
_entity.pdbx_description
1 polymer ?
#
loop_
_entity_poly.entity_id
_entity_poly.type
_entity_poly.pdbx_seq_one_letter_code
_entity_poly.pdbx_strand_id
1 'polypeptide(L)'
;MLRTILKKRALFLLALAASAAQATDNPLPELLLDHFLHAPLYQMSNPLALNHYQRDRTMVVGNGRQVVSLYRNNDKYGFITVAAGREPKLNMFELRGENKGVALVLKNIKICLVEGADQAPRWSGNQLRHSKRQPGKFECSGQTRGSLFQPQSGMPAQLGYYYEDGDTVLFDKSRRRLERIAQQIRRQFRNAHQGGSAVING
;
A
#
# COMPACT_ATOMS: atom_id res chain seq x y z
N MET A 1 30.90 43.77 -43.86
CA MET A 1 29.54 43.69 -43.28
C MET A 1 29.09 42.24 -43.38
N LEU A 2 29.07 41.47 -42.28
CA LEU A 2 27.85 41.13 -41.50
C LEU A 2 26.81 40.43 -42.39
N ARG A 3 26.32 39.18 -42.23
CA ARG A 3 25.97 38.34 -41.08
C ARG A 3 25.62 36.93 -41.62
N THR A 4 26.14 35.83 -41.09
CA THR A 4 25.51 34.95 -40.07
C THR A 4 24.67 33.78 -40.62
N ILE A 5 25.29 32.60 -40.61
CA ILE A 5 24.81 31.27 -40.16
C ILE A 5 23.32 31.20 -39.78
N LEU A 6 22.56 30.24 -40.32
CA LEU A 6 21.55 29.54 -39.49
C LEU A 6 21.36 28.07 -39.91
N LYS A 7 21.93 27.20 -39.06
CA LYS A 7 21.79 25.74 -39.06
C LYS A 7 20.33 25.35 -38.88
N LYS A 8 19.79 24.54 -39.80
CA LYS A 8 18.61 23.69 -39.56
C LYS A 8 18.98 22.63 -38.52
N ARG A 9 18.76 22.92 -37.24
CA ARG A 9 18.65 21.87 -36.20
C ARG A 9 17.17 21.59 -36.01
N ALA A 10 16.75 20.44 -36.50
CA ALA A 10 15.48 19.83 -36.16
C ALA A 10 15.39 19.72 -34.63
N LEU A 11 14.50 20.52 -34.03
CA LEU A 11 14.13 20.41 -32.64
C LEU A 11 13.19 19.20 -32.54
N PHE A 12 13.76 18.02 -32.31
CA PHE A 12 13.01 16.87 -31.82
C PHE A 12 12.58 17.20 -30.38
N LEU A 13 11.36 17.73 -30.24
CA LEU A 13 10.68 17.82 -28.96
C LEU A 13 10.35 16.38 -28.52
N LEU A 14 11.24 15.75 -27.76
CA LEU A 14 10.87 14.62 -26.93
C LEU A 14 9.86 15.12 -25.90
N ALA A 15 8.58 14.91 -26.18
CA ALA A 15 7.55 14.91 -25.16
C ALA A 15 7.85 13.75 -24.19
N LEU A 16 8.54 14.04 -23.09
CA LEU A 16 8.48 13.16 -21.92
C LEU A 16 7.03 13.19 -21.46
N ALA A 17 6.28 12.16 -21.82
CA ALA A 17 5.01 11.84 -21.19
C ALA A 17 5.31 11.49 -19.73
N ALA A 18 5.40 12.50 -18.87
CA ALA A 18 5.18 12.33 -17.46
C ALA A 18 3.72 11.88 -17.34
N SER A 19 3.49 10.59 -17.09
CA SER A 19 2.14 10.09 -16.78
C SER A 19 1.59 10.95 -15.65
N ALA A 20 0.66 11.84 -15.99
CA ALA A 20 0.02 12.70 -15.04
C ALA A 20 -0.73 11.81 -14.06
N ALA A 21 -0.23 11.72 -12.84
CA ALA A 21 -0.93 11.07 -11.75
C ALA A 21 -2.28 11.78 -11.59
N GLN A 22 -3.37 11.12 -11.98
CA GLN A 22 -4.70 11.67 -11.74
C GLN A 22 -4.96 11.63 -10.24
N ALA A 23 -5.37 12.77 -9.68
CA ALA A 23 -5.90 12.82 -8.34
C ALA A 23 -7.22 12.02 -8.33
N THR A 24 -7.34 11.04 -7.44
CA THR A 24 -8.52 10.18 -7.35
C THR A 24 -9.08 10.18 -5.95
N ASP A 25 -10.42 10.23 -5.81
CA ASP A 25 -11.08 9.93 -4.55
C ASP A 25 -11.12 8.41 -4.33
N ASN A 26 -9.98 7.86 -3.91
CA ASN A 26 -9.87 6.44 -3.57
C ASN A 26 -9.87 6.32 -2.04
N PRO A 27 -10.85 5.63 -1.43
CA PRO A 27 -10.94 5.48 0.02
C PRO A 27 -10.08 4.34 0.59
N LEU A 28 -9.43 3.52 -0.26
CA LEU A 28 -8.62 2.38 0.17
C LEU A 28 -7.47 2.78 1.12
N PRO A 29 -6.67 3.83 0.82
CA PRO A 29 -5.61 4.29 1.71
C PRO A 29 -6.11 4.61 3.13
N GLU A 30 -7.24 5.29 3.24
CA GLU A 30 -7.80 5.72 4.52
C GLU A 30 -8.38 4.53 5.29
N LEU A 31 -9.06 3.61 4.60
CA LEU A 31 -9.53 2.36 5.21
C LEU A 31 -8.39 1.51 5.77
N LEU A 32 -7.25 1.45 5.06
CA LEU A 32 -6.08 0.72 5.51
C LEU A 32 -5.39 1.42 6.69
N LEU A 33 -5.26 2.74 6.65
CA LEU A 33 -4.69 3.50 7.76
C LEU A 33 -5.55 3.35 9.02
N ASP A 34 -6.87 3.53 8.90
CA ASP A 34 -7.84 3.28 9.97
C ASP A 34 -7.71 1.84 10.50
N HIS A 35 -7.58 0.85 9.60
CA HIS A 35 -7.38 -0.54 9.96
C HIS A 35 -6.14 -0.74 10.83
N PHE A 36 -4.98 -0.23 10.41
CA PHE A 36 -3.74 -0.39 11.17
C PHE A 36 -3.75 0.31 12.53
N LEU A 37 -4.46 1.43 12.66
CA LEU A 37 -4.58 2.15 13.94
C LEU A 37 -5.42 1.40 14.97
N HIS A 38 -6.36 0.57 14.51
CA HIS A 38 -7.34 -0.11 15.36
C HIS A 38 -7.28 -1.64 15.24
N ALA A 39 -6.17 -2.19 14.73
CA ALA A 39 -6.02 -3.62 14.54
C ALA A 39 -5.95 -4.34 15.91
N PRO A 40 -6.83 -5.32 16.18
CA PRO A 40 -7.00 -5.87 17.53
C PRO A 40 -5.92 -6.88 17.95
N LEU A 41 -5.24 -7.52 17.00
CA LEU A 41 -4.33 -8.65 17.26
C LEU A 41 -2.89 -8.41 16.80
N TYR A 42 -2.65 -7.36 16.03
CA TYR A 42 -1.30 -7.08 15.54
C TYR A 42 -1.08 -5.58 15.41
N GLN A 43 0.16 -5.18 15.60
CA GLN A 43 0.62 -3.82 15.41
C GLN A 43 1.72 -3.85 14.35
N MET A 44 1.88 -2.75 13.63
CA MET A 44 3.10 -2.51 12.86
C MET A 44 4.29 -2.60 13.80
N SER A 45 5.38 -3.22 13.35
CA SER A 45 6.59 -3.33 14.18
C SER A 45 7.19 -1.96 14.47
N ASN A 46 6.94 -1.00 13.58
CA ASN A 46 7.17 0.41 13.82
C ASN A 46 5.86 1.18 13.56
N PRO A 47 5.05 1.47 14.59
CA PRO A 47 3.80 2.19 14.41
C PRO A 47 4.09 3.61 13.93
N LEU A 48 3.76 3.88 12.66
CA LEU A 48 3.90 5.20 12.06
C LEU A 48 2.67 6.04 12.35
N ALA A 49 2.86 7.27 12.80
CA ALA A 49 1.81 8.15 13.29
C ALA A 49 1.23 9.01 12.15
N LEU A 50 0.90 8.38 11.03
CA LEU A 50 0.29 9.04 9.86
C LEU A 50 -1.08 9.65 10.17
N ASN A 51 -1.74 9.23 11.24
CA ASN A 51 -2.96 9.86 11.76
C ASN A 51 -2.78 11.32 12.21
N HIS A 52 -1.55 11.76 12.48
CA HIS A 52 -1.25 13.17 12.77
C HIS A 52 -0.96 14.01 11.52
N TYR A 53 -0.99 13.40 10.33
CA TYR A 53 -0.77 14.09 9.07
C TYR A 53 -2.10 14.35 8.38
N GLN A 54 -2.22 15.50 7.72
CA GLN A 54 -3.37 15.82 6.89
C GLN A 54 -3.20 15.18 5.51
N ARG A 55 -4.25 14.54 5.00
CA ARG A 55 -4.25 14.02 3.63
C ARG A 55 -4.08 15.17 2.65
N ASP A 56 -3.10 15.06 1.77
CA ASP A 56 -2.80 16.05 0.72
C ASP A 56 -3.48 15.61 -0.59
N ARG A 57 -3.05 14.49 -1.16
CA ARG A 57 -3.60 13.98 -2.43
C ARG A 57 -3.41 12.48 -2.59
N THR A 58 -4.26 11.87 -3.39
CA THR A 58 -4.14 10.44 -3.74
C THR A 58 -3.98 10.28 -5.23
N MET A 59 -3.03 9.44 -5.62
CA MET A 59 -2.57 9.24 -6.98
C MET A 59 -2.57 7.76 -7.33
N VAL A 60 -2.94 7.46 -8.57
CA VAL A 60 -2.77 6.13 -9.16
C VAL A 60 -1.59 6.18 -10.13
N VAL A 61 -0.63 5.27 -9.94
CA VAL A 61 0.67 5.24 -10.63
C VAL A 61 1.02 3.82 -11.07
N GLY A 62 2.08 3.69 -11.86
CA GLY A 62 2.58 2.39 -12.34
C GLY A 62 1.56 1.62 -13.18
N ASN A 63 0.92 2.28 -14.14
CA ASN A 63 -0.15 1.74 -14.99
C ASN A 63 -1.33 1.17 -14.20
N GLY A 64 -1.77 1.85 -13.14
CA GLY A 64 -2.91 1.42 -12.34
C GLY A 64 -2.58 0.43 -11.22
N ARG A 65 -1.33 -0.05 -11.14
CA ARG A 65 -0.91 -1.10 -10.22
C ARG A 65 -0.45 -0.59 -8.86
N GLN A 66 -0.43 0.72 -8.66
CA GLN A 66 -0.09 1.30 -7.38
C GLN A 66 -0.98 2.50 -7.06
N VAL A 67 -1.49 2.55 -5.84
CA VAL A 67 -2.16 3.71 -5.26
C VAL A 67 -1.25 4.32 -4.22
N VAL A 68 -1.12 5.63 -4.24
CA VAL A 68 -0.35 6.36 -3.23
C VAL A 68 -1.17 7.53 -2.70
N SER A 69 -1.42 7.53 -1.40
CA SER A 69 -1.99 8.68 -0.70
C SER A 69 -0.88 9.40 0.05
N LEU A 70 -0.67 10.66 -0.32
CA LEU A 70 0.28 11.57 0.30
C LEU A 70 -0.39 12.28 1.46
N TYR A 71 0.38 12.45 2.54
CA TYR A 71 -0.01 13.17 3.73
C TYR A 71 1.07 14.19 4.08
N ARG A 72 0.67 15.27 4.74
CA ARG A 72 1.55 16.35 5.14
C ARG A 72 1.30 16.76 6.58
N ASN A 73 2.38 17.03 7.30
CA ASN A 73 2.37 17.64 8.62
C ASN A 73 3.48 18.68 8.67
N ASN A 74 3.12 19.96 8.57
CA ASN A 74 4.06 21.07 8.41
C ASN A 74 5.04 20.84 7.23
N ASP A 75 6.34 20.74 7.51
CA ASP A 75 7.41 20.50 6.53
C ASP A 75 7.77 19.02 6.37
N LYS A 76 6.98 18.12 6.97
CA LYS A 76 7.15 16.68 6.87
C LYS A 76 6.09 16.06 5.97
N TYR A 77 6.55 15.10 5.18
CA TYR A 77 5.73 14.29 4.30
C TYR A 77 5.62 12.88 4.84
N GLY A 78 4.42 12.33 4.70
CA GLY A 78 4.13 10.94 4.91
C GLY A 78 3.35 10.39 3.73
N PHE A 79 3.30 9.07 3.58
CA PHE A 79 2.44 8.44 2.60
C PHE A 79 2.13 7.00 2.93
N ILE A 80 0.99 6.54 2.44
CA ILE A 80 0.68 5.12 2.31
C ILE A 80 0.68 4.76 0.83
N THR A 81 1.29 3.62 0.51
CA THR A 81 1.23 3.03 -0.82
C THR A 81 0.61 1.65 -0.75
N VAL A 82 -0.22 1.33 -1.73
CA VAL A 82 -0.74 -0.02 -1.97
C VAL A 82 -0.33 -0.41 -3.38
N ALA A 83 0.49 -1.45 -3.51
CA ALA A 83 1.01 -1.91 -4.79
C ALA A 83 0.59 -3.36 -5.05
N ALA A 84 0.13 -3.63 -6.26
CA ALA A 84 -0.29 -4.95 -6.69
C ALA A 84 0.66 -5.55 -7.74
N GLY A 85 0.96 -6.83 -7.56
CA GLY A 85 1.68 -7.71 -8.48
C GLY A 85 0.91 -7.96 -9.78
N ARG A 86 1.38 -8.93 -10.57
CA ARG A 86 0.72 -9.30 -11.84
C ARG A 86 -0.60 -10.04 -11.60
N GLU A 87 -0.63 -10.87 -10.56
CA GLU A 87 -1.78 -11.70 -10.18
C GLU A 87 -2.10 -11.51 -8.69
N PRO A 88 -2.71 -10.37 -8.32
CA PRO A 88 -3.15 -10.14 -6.95
C PRO A 88 -4.28 -11.11 -6.58
N LYS A 89 -4.20 -11.72 -5.39
CA LYS A 89 -5.25 -12.61 -4.87
C LYS A 89 -5.65 -12.21 -3.46
N LEU A 90 -6.95 -12.33 -3.18
CA LEU A 90 -7.54 -12.02 -1.88
C LEU A 90 -8.26 -13.26 -1.38
N ASN A 91 -7.79 -13.81 -0.26
CA ASN A 91 -8.44 -14.94 0.41
C ASN A 91 -8.96 -14.46 1.76
N MET A 92 -10.18 -14.85 2.12
CA MET A 92 -10.79 -14.44 3.38
C MET A 92 -11.19 -15.65 4.20
N PHE A 93 -10.60 -15.78 5.37
CA PHE A 93 -10.74 -16.92 6.26
C PHE A 93 -11.42 -16.51 7.55
N GLU A 94 -12.44 -17.27 7.96
CA GLU A 94 -13.01 -17.12 9.29
C GLU A 94 -12.17 -17.90 10.29
N LEU A 95 -11.78 -17.25 11.38
CA LEU A 95 -11.04 -17.87 12.47
C LEU A 95 -12.02 -18.15 13.61
N ARG A 96 -12.04 -19.39 14.10
CA ARG A 96 -12.78 -19.81 15.30
C ARG A 96 -11.81 -20.10 16.44
N GLY A 97 -12.32 -20.18 17.68
CA GLY A 97 -11.53 -20.40 18.89
C GLY A 97 -11.30 -19.11 19.70
N GLU A 98 -10.25 -19.10 20.53
CA GLU A 98 -9.92 -18.00 21.47
C GLU A 98 -9.77 -16.65 20.74
N ASN A 99 -9.18 -16.67 19.55
CA ASN A 99 -8.99 -15.49 18.71
C ASN A 99 -9.97 -15.42 17.54
N LYS A 100 -11.25 -15.70 17.79
CA LYS A 100 -12.32 -15.63 16.77
C LYS A 100 -12.30 -14.33 15.96
N GLY A 101 -12.51 -14.39 14.66
CA GLY A 101 -12.50 -13.21 13.79
C GLY A 101 -12.37 -13.58 12.32
N VAL A 102 -11.83 -12.67 11.52
CA VAL A 102 -11.61 -12.89 10.08
C VAL A 102 -10.19 -12.45 9.71
N ALA A 103 -9.52 -13.27 8.91
CA ALA A 103 -8.25 -12.94 8.28
C ALA A 103 -8.43 -12.77 6.77
N LEU A 104 -7.95 -11.66 6.23
CA LEU A 104 -7.85 -11.36 4.81
C LEU A 104 -6.39 -11.48 4.38
N VAL A 105 -6.06 -12.57 3.70
CA VAL A 105 -4.73 -12.82 3.13
C VAL A 105 -4.67 -12.24 1.73
N LEU A 106 -3.77 -11.28 1.54
CA LEU A 106 -3.50 -10.59 0.29
C LEU A 106 -2.18 -11.10 -0.30
N LYS A 107 -2.29 -11.93 -1.34
CA LYS A 107 -1.14 -12.42 -2.10
C LYS A 107 -0.79 -11.45 -3.22
N ASN A 108 0.51 -11.22 -3.43
CA ASN A 108 1.01 -10.25 -4.42
C ASN A 108 0.47 -8.83 -4.23
N ILE A 109 0.12 -8.42 -3.01
CA ILE A 109 -0.24 -7.04 -2.68
C ILE A 109 0.62 -6.61 -1.50
N LYS A 110 1.23 -5.44 -1.62
CA LYS A 110 2.08 -4.83 -0.61
C LYS A 110 1.50 -3.50 -0.19
N ILE A 111 1.49 -3.25 1.12
CA ILE A 111 1.04 -2.01 1.74
C ILE A 111 2.23 -1.45 2.49
N CYS A 112 2.62 -0.22 2.17
CA CYS A 112 3.78 0.40 2.81
C CYS A 112 3.43 1.81 3.29
N LEU A 113 3.86 2.12 4.50
CA LEU A 113 3.66 3.39 5.15
C LEU A 113 5.02 4.06 5.33
N VAL A 114 5.04 5.38 5.16
CA VAL A 114 6.20 6.23 5.35
C VAL A 114 5.83 7.47 6.11
N GLU A 115 6.68 7.88 7.04
CA GLU A 115 6.47 9.05 7.88
C GLU A 115 7.75 9.89 8.00
N GLY A 116 7.61 11.22 8.06
CA GLY A 116 8.70 12.11 8.45
C GLY A 116 9.74 12.37 7.36
N ALA A 117 9.38 12.12 6.10
CA ALA A 117 10.22 12.49 4.96
C ALA A 117 10.29 14.01 4.80
N ASP A 118 11.40 14.55 4.34
CA ASP A 118 11.56 16.00 4.10
C ASP A 118 10.98 16.48 2.78
N GLN A 119 10.57 15.56 1.90
CA GLN A 119 9.89 15.86 0.65
C GLN A 119 8.98 14.70 0.24
N ALA A 120 7.95 15.01 -0.54
CA ALA A 120 7.12 13.99 -1.17
C ALA A 120 7.98 13.09 -2.07
N PRO A 121 7.69 11.78 -2.13
CA PRO A 121 8.35 10.88 -3.07
C PRO A 121 8.07 11.31 -4.52
N ARG A 122 8.97 10.94 -5.42
CA ARG A 122 8.87 11.20 -6.86
C ARG A 122 8.75 9.89 -7.61
N TRP A 123 7.96 9.88 -8.68
CA TRP A 123 7.81 8.69 -9.52
C TRP A 123 8.67 8.81 -10.77
N SER A 124 9.37 7.73 -11.09
CA SER A 124 10.10 7.56 -12.33
C SER A 124 9.66 6.25 -12.96
N GLY A 125 8.69 6.31 -13.87
CA GLY A 125 8.00 5.12 -14.36
C GLY A 125 7.28 4.39 -13.23
N ASN A 126 7.64 3.12 -12.99
CA ASN A 126 7.06 2.27 -11.94
C ASN A 126 7.83 2.31 -10.61
N GLN A 127 8.88 3.14 -10.51
CA GLN A 127 9.71 3.22 -9.32
C GLN A 127 9.36 4.44 -8.47
N LEU A 128 9.19 4.20 -7.17
CA LEU A 128 9.07 5.22 -6.15
C LEU A 128 10.48 5.67 -5.72
N ARG A 129 10.79 6.96 -5.90
CA ARG A 129 12.05 7.56 -5.46
C ARG A 129 11.82 8.38 -4.20
N HIS A 130 12.46 7.95 -3.12
CA HIS A 130 12.44 8.64 -1.83
C HIS A 130 13.45 9.78 -1.81
N SER A 131 13.33 10.65 -0.81
CA SER A 131 14.39 11.61 -0.51
C SER A 131 15.71 10.91 -0.22
N LYS A 132 16.79 11.41 -0.81
CA LYS A 132 18.15 10.95 -0.50
C LYS A 132 18.67 11.52 0.83
N ARG A 133 18.11 12.64 1.29
CA ARG A 133 18.55 13.35 2.49
C ARG A 133 17.82 12.86 3.73
N GLN A 134 16.48 12.82 3.68
CA GLN A 134 15.65 12.34 4.77
C GLN A 134 14.47 11.52 4.20
N PRO A 135 14.67 10.22 3.91
CA PRO A 135 13.63 9.37 3.30
C PRO A 135 12.41 9.12 4.20
N GLY A 136 12.51 9.40 5.50
CA GLY A 136 11.51 9.09 6.50
C GLY A 136 11.69 7.70 7.13
N LYS A 137 10.83 7.37 8.10
CA LYS A 137 10.66 6.03 8.65
C LYS A 137 9.77 5.22 7.71
N PHE A 138 10.03 3.92 7.60
CA PHE A 138 9.38 3.06 6.60
C PHE A 138 8.91 1.75 7.24
N GLU A 139 7.68 1.34 6.93
CA GLU A 139 7.10 0.05 7.32
C GLU A 139 6.33 -0.52 6.13
N CYS A 140 6.65 -1.73 5.69
CA CYS A 140 5.87 -2.46 4.68
C CYS A 140 5.31 -3.76 5.23
N SER A 141 4.14 -4.13 4.73
CA SER A 141 3.62 -5.48 4.86
C SER A 141 4.46 -6.49 4.07
N GLY A 142 4.60 -7.69 4.63
CA GLY A 142 5.32 -8.81 4.04
C GLY A 142 6.81 -8.55 3.77
N GLN A 143 7.48 -7.70 4.57
CA GLN A 143 8.90 -7.35 4.36
C GLN A 143 9.88 -8.06 5.31
N THR A 144 9.43 -8.70 6.39
CA THR A 144 10.31 -9.45 7.31
C THR A 144 9.54 -10.53 8.07
N ARG A 145 10.28 -11.48 8.67
CA ARG A 145 9.87 -12.36 9.79
C ARG A 145 9.29 -11.61 11.01
N GLY A 146 9.04 -10.31 10.90
CA GLY A 146 8.42 -9.44 11.88
C GLY A 146 7.54 -8.33 11.26
N SER A 147 7.05 -8.42 10.02
CA SER A 147 6.13 -7.41 9.50
C SER A 147 4.68 -7.80 9.77
N LEU A 148 3.92 -6.92 10.43
CA LEU A 148 2.47 -7.00 10.73
C LEU A 148 1.96 -8.27 11.42
N PHE A 149 2.77 -9.31 11.55
CA PHE A 149 2.49 -10.54 12.28
C PHE A 149 3.70 -10.81 13.15
N GLN A 150 3.52 -10.67 14.45
CA GLN A 150 4.46 -11.23 15.40
C GLN A 150 3.97 -12.64 15.78
N PRO A 151 4.87 -13.62 15.96
CA PRO A 151 4.53 -14.99 16.36
C PRO A 151 3.71 -15.12 17.67
N GLN A 152 3.48 -14.02 18.40
CA GLN A 152 2.64 -13.95 19.61
C GLN A 152 1.31 -13.19 19.40
N SER A 153 0.93 -12.90 18.14
CA SER A 153 -0.30 -12.16 17.78
C SER A 153 -1.61 -12.93 18.01
N GLY A 154 -1.56 -14.15 18.57
CA GLY A 154 -2.75 -14.95 18.85
C GLY A 154 -3.45 -15.53 17.61
N MET A 155 -2.89 -15.39 16.41
CA MET A 155 -3.45 -16.03 15.20
C MET A 155 -3.41 -17.56 15.33
N PRO A 156 -4.46 -18.29 14.91
CA PRO A 156 -4.43 -19.75 14.88
C PRO A 156 -3.24 -20.27 14.08
N ALA A 157 -2.49 -21.23 14.63
CA ALA A 157 -1.35 -21.85 13.96
C ALA A 157 -1.72 -22.41 12.57
N GLN A 158 -2.95 -22.91 12.43
CA GLN A 158 -3.49 -23.44 11.17
C GLN A 158 -3.64 -22.39 10.05
N LEU A 159 -3.70 -21.10 10.38
CA LEU A 159 -3.68 -20.03 9.35
C LEU A 159 -2.36 -20.05 8.57
N GLY A 160 -1.28 -20.53 9.17
CA GLY A 160 0.05 -20.69 8.55
C GLY A 160 0.06 -21.51 7.26
N TYR A 161 -0.91 -22.41 7.04
CA TYR A 161 -1.02 -23.16 5.79
C TYR A 161 -1.62 -22.34 4.63
N TYR A 162 -2.25 -21.20 4.93
CA TYR A 162 -3.03 -20.42 3.97
C TYR A 162 -2.35 -19.11 3.55
N TYR A 163 -1.19 -18.79 4.12
CA TYR A 163 -0.32 -17.69 3.70
C TYR A 163 1.12 -18.15 3.55
N GLU A 164 1.90 -17.42 2.76
CA GLU A 164 3.32 -17.63 2.55
C GLU A 164 4.14 -16.46 3.08
N ASP A 165 5.44 -16.67 3.31
CA ASP A 165 6.36 -15.59 3.64
C ASP A 165 6.29 -14.49 2.58
N GLY A 166 5.97 -13.28 3.03
CA GLY A 166 5.77 -12.13 2.16
C GLY A 166 4.32 -11.87 1.76
N ASP A 167 3.35 -12.70 2.13
CA ASP A 167 1.95 -12.31 2.03
C ASP A 167 1.61 -11.18 3.01
N THR A 168 0.64 -10.34 2.62
CA THR A 168 0.07 -9.35 3.54
C THR A 168 -1.17 -9.93 4.15
N VAL A 169 -1.21 -10.14 5.45
CA VAL A 169 -2.42 -10.61 6.12
C VAL A 169 -3.05 -9.44 6.89
N LEU A 170 -4.36 -9.30 6.84
CA LEU A 170 -5.11 -8.34 7.64
C LEU A 170 -6.09 -9.10 8.51
N PHE A 171 -6.24 -8.72 9.77
CA PHE A 171 -7.21 -9.35 10.66
C PHE A 171 -8.08 -8.34 11.36
N ASP A 172 -9.36 -8.71 11.50
CA ASP A 172 -10.34 -7.94 12.25
C ASP A 172 -11.35 -8.88 12.90
N LYS A 173 -11.93 -8.46 14.03
CA LYS A 173 -13.10 -9.13 14.61
C LYS A 173 -14.36 -8.89 13.76
N SER A 174 -14.39 -7.81 12.97
CA SER A 174 -15.46 -7.42 12.07
C SER A 174 -15.20 -7.85 10.63
N ARG A 175 -15.90 -8.89 10.19
CA ARG A 175 -15.91 -9.34 8.78
C ARG A 175 -16.21 -8.18 7.81
N ARG A 176 -17.19 -7.34 8.15
CA ARG A 176 -17.63 -6.22 7.32
C ARG A 176 -16.51 -5.21 7.05
N ARG A 177 -15.57 -5.01 7.98
CA ARG A 177 -14.43 -4.08 7.76
C ARG A 177 -13.46 -4.64 6.71
N LEU A 178 -13.09 -5.91 6.83
CA LEU A 178 -12.22 -6.56 5.86
C LEU A 178 -12.88 -6.73 4.49
N GLU A 179 -14.18 -7.01 4.44
CA GLU A 179 -14.93 -7.05 3.18
C GLU A 179 -14.93 -5.70 2.45
N ARG A 180 -15.09 -4.59 3.18
CA ARG A 180 -14.97 -3.24 2.60
C ARG A 180 -13.59 -3.00 2.02
N ILE A 181 -12.52 -3.36 2.75
CA ILE A 181 -11.14 -3.25 2.25
C ILE A 181 -10.96 -4.11 0.99
N ALA A 182 -11.37 -5.38 1.03
CA ALA A 182 -11.25 -6.30 -0.10
C ALA A 182 -12.01 -5.80 -1.35
N GLN A 183 -13.20 -5.24 -1.17
CA GLN A 183 -13.97 -4.63 -2.26
C GLN A 183 -13.23 -3.45 -2.88
N GLN A 184 -12.63 -2.55 -2.08
CA GLN A 184 -11.88 -1.41 -2.61
C GLN A 184 -10.59 -1.84 -3.31
N ILE A 185 -9.89 -2.86 -2.79
CA ILE A 185 -8.74 -3.47 -3.47
C ILE A 185 -9.15 -4.00 -4.85
N ARG A 186 -10.26 -4.74 -4.95
CA ARG A 186 -10.77 -5.27 -6.23
C ARG A 186 -11.22 -4.19 -7.21
N ARG A 187 -11.81 -3.09 -6.71
CA ARG A 187 -12.18 -1.94 -7.54
C ARG A 187 -10.94 -1.25 -8.12
N GLN A 188 -9.90 -1.13 -7.31
CA GLN A 188 -8.64 -0.50 -7.71
C GLN A 188 -7.83 -1.38 -8.66
N PHE A 189 -7.65 -2.66 -8.32
CA PHE A 189 -6.87 -3.63 -9.09
C PHE A 189 -7.83 -4.62 -9.73
N ARG A 190 -8.33 -4.29 -10.93
CA ARG A 190 -9.41 -5.06 -11.60
C ARG A 190 -9.06 -6.51 -11.90
N ASN A 191 -7.77 -6.83 -11.99
CA ASN A 191 -7.24 -8.19 -12.13
C ASN A 191 -7.06 -8.92 -10.78
N ALA A 192 -7.50 -8.33 -9.66
CA ALA A 192 -7.43 -8.99 -8.38
C ALA A 192 -8.53 -10.04 -8.24
N HIS A 193 -8.10 -11.29 -8.08
CA HIS A 193 -9.00 -12.42 -7.95
C HIS A 193 -9.39 -12.61 -6.49
N GLN A 194 -10.68 -12.82 -6.26
CA GLN A 194 -11.14 -13.41 -5.01
C GLN A 194 -10.81 -14.90 -5.08
N GLY A 195 -9.98 -15.36 -4.16
CA GLY A 195 -9.66 -16.78 -4.04
C GLY A 195 -10.57 -17.47 -3.03
N GLY A 196 -10.02 -18.47 -2.35
CA GLY A 196 -10.76 -19.30 -1.42
C GLY A 196 -11.29 -18.53 -0.20
N SER A 197 -12.46 -18.94 0.27
CA SER A 197 -12.94 -18.63 1.62
C SER A 197 -13.11 -19.93 2.37
N ALA A 198 -12.57 -20.00 3.59
CA ALA A 198 -12.67 -21.19 4.43
C ALA A 198 -12.82 -20.78 5.90
N VAL A 199 -13.33 -21.71 6.69
CA VAL A 199 -13.38 -21.61 8.14
C VAL A 199 -12.20 -22.39 8.71
N ILE A 200 -11.41 -21.73 9.56
CA ILE A 200 -10.23 -22.29 10.23
C ILE A 200 -10.55 -22.40 11.71
N ASN A 201 -10.40 -23.61 12.26
CA ASN A 201 -10.64 -23.88 13.67
C ASN A 201 -9.32 -23.78 14.44
N GLY A 202 -9.16 -22.73 15.24
CA GLY A 202 -8.03 -22.59 16.16
C GLY A 202 -8.20 -23.41 17.42
#